data_AF-A0A7S1WE75-F1
#
_entry.id   AF-A0A7S1WE75-F1
#
_cell.length_a   1.000
_cell.length_b   1.000
_cell.length_c   1.000
_cell.angle_alpha   90.00
_cell.angle_beta   90.00
_cell.angle_gamma   90.00
#
_symmetry.space_group_name_H-M   'P 1'
#
loop_
_entity.id
_entity.type
_entity.pdbx_description
1 polymer ?
#
loop_
_entity_poly.entity_id
_entity_poly.type
_entity_poly.pdbx_seq_one_letter_code
_entity_poly.pdbx_strand_id
1 'polypeptide(L)'
;NMQTRALTCTGADCHHYDGEPLGLETALSALESIFFVGITEHYQASICLFFFKTHAGTPLPNFCDCMNPSAWSSFQSTHEVHGVPPHSRGNLTEEDLSMIAELTELDMQLYSKALDRFKREAAEVKRSTGTQILC
;
A
#
# COMPACT_ATOMS: atom_id res chain seq x y z
N ASN A 1 -1.18 0.73 -5.43
CA ASN A 1 -2.03 1.68 -6.18
C ASN A 1 -3.30 1.87 -5.36
N MET A 2 -3.50 3.05 -4.76
CA MET A 2 -4.66 3.38 -3.90
C MET A 2 -5.55 4.43 -4.57
N GLN A 3 -5.70 4.32 -5.89
CA GLN A 3 -6.61 5.16 -6.66
C GLN A 3 -8.01 4.55 -6.64
N THR A 4 -9.00 5.29 -6.16
CA THR A 4 -10.42 4.91 -6.08
C THR A 4 -10.91 4.44 -7.44
N ARG A 5 -10.59 5.19 -8.51
CA ARG A 5 -10.93 4.83 -9.90
C ARG A 5 -10.46 3.44 -10.32
N ALA A 6 -9.28 3.01 -9.84
CA ALA A 6 -8.72 1.72 -10.20
C ALA A 6 -9.46 0.58 -9.47
N LEU A 7 -9.95 0.86 -8.27
CA LEU A 7 -10.66 -0.10 -7.41
C LEU A 7 -12.18 -0.15 -7.67
N THR A 8 -12.73 0.77 -8.46
CA THR A 8 -14.14 0.75 -8.90
C THR A 8 -14.32 0.25 -10.33
N CYS A 9 -13.25 -0.01 -11.08
CA CYS A 9 -13.40 -0.42 -12.47
C CYS A 9 -13.87 -1.88 -12.61
N THR A 10 -14.90 -2.10 -13.43
CA THR A 10 -15.52 -3.41 -13.65
C THR A 10 -15.52 -3.87 -15.12
N GLY A 11 -14.99 -3.05 -16.05
CA GLY A 11 -15.03 -3.27 -17.50
C GLY A 11 -13.68 -3.60 -18.14
N ALA A 12 -13.69 -3.90 -19.45
CA ALA A 12 -12.48 -4.16 -20.24
C ALA A 12 -11.67 -2.90 -20.56
N ASP A 13 -12.27 -1.71 -20.41
CA ASP A 13 -11.68 -0.42 -20.81
C ASP A 13 -11.42 0.51 -19.60
N CYS A 14 -10.77 -0.05 -18.56
CA CYS A 14 -10.42 0.66 -17.32
C CYS A 14 -9.41 1.81 -17.48
N HIS A 15 -9.01 2.12 -18.72
CA HIS A 15 -8.06 3.18 -19.03
C HIS A 15 -8.75 4.52 -19.33
N HIS A 16 -10.05 4.49 -19.64
CA HIS A 16 -10.85 5.68 -19.92
C HIS A 16 -11.75 6.03 -18.74
N TYR A 17 -11.77 7.31 -18.37
CA TYR A 17 -12.66 7.85 -17.35
C TYR A 17 -13.92 8.34 -18.06
N ASP A 18 -15.01 7.59 -17.95
CA ASP A 18 -16.27 7.90 -18.63
C ASP A 18 -17.17 8.87 -17.84
N GLY A 19 -16.66 9.45 -16.74
CA GLY A 19 -17.40 10.42 -15.94
C GLY A 19 -18.39 9.84 -14.93
N GLU A 20 -18.50 8.51 -14.82
CA GLU A 20 -19.32 7.86 -13.81
C GLU A 20 -18.79 8.15 -12.39
N PRO A 21 -19.66 8.46 -11.42
CA PRO A 21 -19.23 8.81 -10.07
C PRO A 21 -18.44 7.66 -9.44
N LEU A 22 -17.24 7.97 -8.97
CA LEU A 22 -16.43 7.03 -8.19
C LEU A 22 -17.11 6.74 -6.86
N GLY A 23 -17.66 5.53 -6.72
CA GLY A 23 -18.25 5.08 -5.47
C GLY A 23 -17.16 4.67 -4.48
N LEU A 24 -16.88 5.51 -3.47
CA LEU A 24 -15.96 5.17 -2.37
C LEU A 24 -16.33 3.81 -1.74
N GLU A 25 -17.62 3.56 -1.51
CA GLU A 25 -18.10 2.28 -0.96
C GLU A 25 -17.75 1.08 -1.85
N THR A 26 -17.83 1.22 -3.17
CA THR A 26 -17.41 0.18 -4.11
C THR A 26 -15.90 -0.06 -4.01
N ALA A 27 -15.10 1.01 -3.95
CA ALA A 27 -13.66 0.91 -3.79
C ALA A 27 -13.26 0.28 -2.45
N LEU A 28 -13.98 0.59 -1.36
CA LEU A 28 -13.78 -0.01 -0.04
C LEU A 28 -14.15 -1.50 -0.03
N SER A 29 -15.27 -1.87 -0.66
CA SER A 29 -15.65 -3.27 -0.82
C SER A 29 -14.62 -4.05 -1.64
N ALA A 30 -14.14 -3.47 -2.74
CA ALA A 30 -13.06 -4.03 -3.55
C ALA A 30 -11.77 -4.17 -2.73
N LEU A 31 -11.39 -3.12 -1.99
CA LEU A 31 -10.23 -3.13 -1.10
C LEU A 31 -10.29 -4.29 -0.12
N GLU A 32 -11.42 -4.55 0.54
CA GLU A 32 -11.56 -5.67 1.49
C GLU A 32 -11.51 -7.05 0.80
N SER A 33 -11.96 -7.15 -0.46
CA SER A 33 -11.92 -8.41 -1.22
C SER A 33 -10.52 -8.81 -1.72
N ILE A 34 -9.59 -7.85 -1.80
CA ILE A 34 -8.24 -8.11 -2.30
C ILE A 34 -7.46 -8.99 -1.33
N PHE A 35 -6.79 -10.01 -1.85
CA PHE A 35 -5.98 -10.97 -1.08
C PHE A 35 -4.89 -10.30 -0.20
N PHE A 36 -4.20 -9.31 -0.76
CA PHE A 36 -3.07 -8.64 -0.13
C PHE A 36 -3.04 -7.15 -0.46
N VAL A 37 -2.77 -6.33 0.55
CA VAL A 37 -2.59 -4.88 0.42
C VAL A 37 -1.24 -4.50 0.99
N GLY A 38 -0.39 -3.90 0.15
CA GLY A 38 0.89 -3.31 0.54
C GLY A 38 0.84 -1.78 0.60
N ILE A 39 1.71 -1.19 1.43
CA ILE A 39 1.88 0.25 1.60
C ILE A 39 3.33 0.61 1.25
N THR A 40 3.52 1.56 0.33
CA THR A 40 4.84 1.93 -0.21
C THR A 40 5.79 2.44 0.87
N GLU A 41 5.27 3.27 1.77
CA GLU A 41 5.97 3.82 2.94
C GLU A 41 6.47 2.72 3.89
N HIS A 42 5.84 1.54 3.83
CA HIS A 42 6.18 0.35 4.59
C HIS A 42 6.52 -0.82 3.66
N TYR A 43 7.31 -0.57 2.60
CA TYR A 43 7.57 -1.55 1.54
C TYR A 43 8.11 -2.89 2.06
N GLN A 44 9.16 -2.88 2.88
CA GLN A 44 9.72 -4.10 3.45
C GLN A 44 8.71 -4.88 4.31
N ALA A 45 7.95 -4.18 5.16
CA ALA A 45 6.88 -4.78 5.95
C ALA A 45 5.78 -5.37 5.05
N SER A 46 5.47 -4.71 3.94
CA SER A 46 4.52 -5.20 2.93
C SER A 46 5.00 -6.50 2.28
N ILE A 47 6.29 -6.62 1.95
CA ILE A 47 6.88 -7.86 1.46
C ILE A 47 6.77 -8.98 2.51
N CYS A 48 7.06 -8.68 3.77
CA CYS A 48 6.94 -9.66 4.87
C CYS A 48 5.50 -10.13 5.10
N LEU A 49 4.53 -9.22 5.03
CA LEU A 49 3.12 -9.56 5.08
C LEU A 49 2.69 -10.44 3.88
N PHE A 50 3.22 -10.14 2.68
CA PHE A 50 2.99 -10.97 1.50
C PHE A 50 3.55 -12.38 1.68
N PHE A 51 4.78 -12.53 2.21
CA PHE A 51 5.37 -13.83 2.55
C PHE A 51 4.49 -14.60 3.54
N PHE A 52 4.04 -13.95 4.62
CA PHE A 52 3.16 -14.55 5.62
C PHE A 52 1.89 -15.14 4.99
N LYS A 53 1.24 -14.38 4.09
CA LYS A 53 0.00 -14.81 3.44
C LYS A 53 0.20 -15.90 2.40
N THR A 54 1.31 -15.87 1.67
CA THR A 54 1.56 -16.80 0.55
C THR A 54 2.24 -18.10 0.96
N HIS A 55 2.99 -18.10 2.07
CA HIS A 55 3.74 -19.25 2.55
C HIS A 55 3.28 -19.65 3.96
N ALA A 56 1.96 -19.83 4.12
CA ALA A 56 1.35 -20.17 5.41
C ALA A 56 2.01 -21.42 6.04
N GLY A 57 2.32 -21.33 7.33
CA GLY A 57 2.98 -22.42 8.08
C GLY A 57 4.50 -22.48 7.91
N THR A 58 5.10 -21.60 7.11
CA THR A 58 6.57 -21.48 7.02
C THR A 58 7.09 -20.32 7.87
N PRO A 59 8.29 -20.43 8.44
CA PRO A 59 8.94 -19.31 9.10
C PRO A 59 9.15 -18.14 8.15
N LEU A 60 8.96 -16.92 8.64
CA LEU A 60 9.26 -15.72 7.86
C LEU A 60 10.77 -15.59 7.62
N PRO A 61 11.19 -14.97 6.50
CA PRO A 61 12.58 -14.60 6.29
C PRO A 61 13.13 -13.77 7.45
N ASN A 62 14.41 -13.93 7.78
CA ASN A 62 15.05 -13.19 8.88
C ASN A 62 14.91 -11.67 8.74
N PHE A 63 14.92 -11.15 7.51
CA PHE A 63 14.75 -9.72 7.25
C PHE A 63 13.37 -9.16 7.63
N CYS A 64 12.43 -10.00 8.05
CA CYS A 64 11.11 -9.59 8.50
C CYS A 64 11.04 -9.27 10.00
N ASP A 65 12.08 -9.57 10.78
CA ASP A 65 12.10 -9.23 12.20
C ASP A 65 12.59 -7.80 12.41
N CYS A 66 11.66 -6.86 12.53
CA CYS A 66 11.97 -5.45 12.72
C CYS A 66 12.55 -5.16 14.13
N MET A 67 12.35 -6.08 15.08
CA MET A 67 12.96 -5.99 16.42
C MET A 67 14.43 -6.41 16.43
N ASN A 68 14.92 -7.00 15.34
CA ASN A 68 16.32 -7.31 15.13
C ASN A 68 16.89 -6.39 14.03
N PRO A 69 17.50 -5.23 14.37
CA PRO A 69 17.96 -4.26 13.39
C PRO A 69 18.96 -4.81 12.37
N SER A 70 19.79 -5.76 12.77
CA SER A 70 20.77 -6.41 11.89
C SER A 70 20.07 -7.29 10.86
N ALA A 71 19.11 -8.10 11.29
CA ALA A 71 18.33 -8.92 10.38
C ALA A 71 17.44 -8.05 9.48
N TRP A 72 16.72 -7.07 10.04
CA TRP A 72 15.89 -6.13 9.29
C TRP A 72 16.67 -5.40 8.20
N SER A 73 17.87 -4.89 8.51
CA SER A 73 18.69 -4.16 7.52
C SER A 73 19.29 -5.05 6.42
N SER A 74 19.18 -6.38 6.52
CA SER A 74 19.64 -7.30 5.47
C SER A 74 18.73 -7.34 4.24
N PHE A 75 17.53 -6.75 4.30
CA PHE A 75 16.61 -6.68 3.17
C PHE A 75 17.22 -5.90 2.00
N GLN A 76 17.33 -6.56 0.86
CA GLN A 76 17.82 -5.95 -0.38
C GLN A 76 16.64 -5.36 -1.17
N SER A 77 16.40 -4.06 -1.02
CA SER A 77 15.44 -3.34 -1.86
C SER A 77 16.10 -2.93 -3.18
N THR A 78 15.49 -3.24 -4.30
CA THR A 78 15.83 -2.62 -5.59
C THR A 78 15.03 -1.32 -5.75
N HIS A 79 15.67 -0.27 -6.26
CA HIS A 79 15.01 0.99 -6.59
C HIS A 79 15.29 1.31 -8.06
N GLU A 80 14.27 1.11 -8.89
CA GLU A 80 14.31 1.38 -10.32
C GLU A 80 13.43 2.60 -10.62
N VAL A 81 14.04 3.68 -11.10
CA VAL A 81 13.34 4.95 -11.37
C VAL A 81 12.78 5.05 -12.79
N HIS A 82 13.06 4.08 -13.66
CA HIS A 82 12.57 4.02 -15.04
C HIS A 82 12.71 5.34 -15.84
N GLY A 83 13.81 6.08 -15.63
CA GLY A 83 14.08 7.35 -16.32
C GLY A 83 13.21 8.54 -15.84
N VAL A 84 12.45 8.39 -14.75
CA VAL A 84 11.67 9.48 -14.16
C VAL A 84 12.61 10.53 -13.57
N PRO A 85 12.54 11.81 -14.01
CA PRO A 85 13.37 12.87 -13.47
C PRO A 85 13.16 13.08 -11.96
N PRO A 86 14.19 13.54 -11.23
CA PRO A 86 14.02 13.96 -9.85
C PRO A 86 12.95 15.04 -9.74
N HIS A 87 12.02 14.87 -8.82
CA HIS A 87 10.98 15.83 -8.50
C HIS A 87 10.94 16.05 -7.00
N SER A 88 10.63 17.28 -6.58
CA SER A 88 10.55 17.66 -5.18
C SER A 88 9.18 18.24 -4.88
N ARG A 89 8.66 17.94 -3.69
CA ARG A 89 7.48 18.61 -3.15
C ARG A 89 7.66 20.13 -3.07
N GLY A 90 8.88 20.61 -2.91
CA GLY A 90 9.19 22.05 -2.88
C GLY A 90 8.99 22.76 -4.21
N ASN A 91 8.73 22.04 -5.30
CA ASN A 91 8.40 22.61 -6.61
C ASN A 91 6.89 22.83 -6.80
N LEU A 92 6.06 22.42 -5.83
CA LEU A 92 4.60 22.59 -5.89
C LEU A 92 4.19 23.88 -5.19
N THR A 93 3.30 24.64 -5.82
CA THR A 93 2.66 25.80 -5.21
C THR A 93 1.54 25.36 -4.25
N GLU A 94 1.07 26.27 -3.40
CA GLU A 94 -0.12 26.02 -2.56
C GLU A 94 -1.37 25.74 -3.40
N GLU A 95 -1.48 26.37 -4.58
CA GLU A 95 -2.56 26.11 -5.53
C GLU A 95 -2.49 24.67 -6.08
N ASP A 96 -1.30 24.20 -6.45
CA ASP A 96 -1.08 22.81 -6.88
C ASP A 96 -1.44 21.82 -5.77
N LEU A 97 -1.05 22.10 -4.53
CA LEU A 97 -1.36 21.26 -3.38
C LEU A 97 -2.86 21.22 -3.10
N SER A 98 -3.55 22.35 -3.20
CA SER A 98 -5.01 22.43 -3.05
C SER A 98 -5.71 21.62 -4.13
N MET A 99 -5.27 21.74 -5.39
CA MET A 99 -5.83 20.98 -6.51
C MET A 99 -5.60 19.47 -6.33
N ILE A 100 -4.41 19.05 -5.90
CA ILE A 100 -4.12 17.64 -5.62
C ILE A 100 -5.03 17.12 -4.50
N ALA A 101 -5.20 17.88 -3.42
CA ALA A 101 -6.07 17.48 -2.32
C ALA A 101 -7.52 17.28 -2.79
N GLU A 102 -8.06 18.22 -3.58
CA GLU A 102 -9.40 18.11 -4.16
C GLU A 102 -9.53 16.88 -5.07
N LEU A 103 -8.54 16.65 -5.94
CA LEU A 103 -8.54 15.50 -6.86
C LEU A 103 -8.36 14.15 -6.17
N THR A 104 -7.76 14.12 -4.97
CA THR A 104 -7.40 12.88 -4.27
C THR A 104 -8.18 12.64 -2.98
N GLU A 105 -9.21 13.44 -2.69
CA GLU A 105 -10.02 13.33 -1.47
C GLU A 105 -10.52 11.90 -1.20
N LEU A 106 -11.10 11.24 -2.23
CA LEU A 106 -11.57 9.86 -2.09
C LEU A 106 -10.41 8.85 -1.94
N ASP A 107 -9.31 9.09 -2.65
CA ASP A 107 -8.10 8.26 -2.58
C ASP A 107 -7.46 8.33 -1.18
N MET A 108 -7.51 9.49 -0.53
CA MET A 108 -7.05 9.67 0.85
C MET A 108 -7.90 8.86 1.84
N GLN A 109 -9.21 8.86 1.67
CA GLN A 109 -10.12 8.06 2.50
C GLN A 109 -9.88 6.55 2.29
N LEU A 110 -9.71 6.13 1.04
CA LEU A 110 -9.39 4.75 0.69
C LEU A 110 -8.02 4.31 1.23
N TYR A 111 -7.01 5.16 1.08
CA TYR A 111 -5.66 4.94 1.62
C TYR A 111 -5.69 4.81 3.14
N SER A 112 -6.46 5.65 3.86
CA SER A 112 -6.62 5.54 5.31
C SER A 112 -7.17 4.16 5.71
N LYS A 113 -8.19 3.66 5.01
CA LYS A 113 -8.76 2.32 5.26
C LYS A 113 -7.78 1.20 4.91
N ALA A 114 -7.03 1.34 3.82
CA ALA A 114 -5.98 0.40 3.43
C ALA A 114 -4.85 0.34 4.48
N LEU A 115 -4.44 1.49 5.02
CA LEU A 115 -3.43 1.57 6.06
C LEU A 115 -3.90 0.92 7.37
N ASP A 116 -5.15 1.15 7.77
CA ASP A 116 -5.73 0.49 8.93
C ASP A 116 -5.79 -1.02 8.75
N ARG A 117 -6.22 -1.49 7.57
CA ARG A 117 -6.20 -2.91 7.22
C ARG A 117 -4.79 -3.49 7.30
N PHE A 118 -3.82 -2.84 6.66
CA PHE A 118 -2.42 -3.25 6.68
C PHE A 118 -1.88 -3.37 8.10
N LYS A 119 -2.14 -2.38 8.97
CA LYS A 119 -1.73 -2.42 10.39
C LYS A 119 -2.38 -3.58 11.15
N ARG A 120 -3.67 -3.85 10.94
CA ARG A 120 -4.36 -5.00 11.55
C ARG A 120 -3.74 -6.33 11.12
N GLU A 121 -3.46 -6.48 9.83
CA GLU A 121 -2.83 -7.68 9.29
C GLU A 121 -1.38 -7.84 9.78
N ALA A 122 -0.61 -6.77 9.87
CA ALA A 122 0.73 -6.80 10.46
C ALA A 122 0.71 -7.20 11.95
N ALA A 123 -0.29 -6.75 12.71
CA ALA A 123 -0.49 -7.19 14.08
C ALA A 123 -0.87 -8.69 14.16
N GLU A 124 -1.57 -9.22 13.15
CA GLU A 124 -1.86 -10.65 13.05
C GLU A 124 -0.61 -11.48 12.81
N VAL A 125 0.32 -11.01 11.96
CA VAL A 125 1.63 -11.66 11.78
C VAL A 125 2.32 -11.84 13.14
N LYS A 126 2.39 -10.76 13.93
CA LYS A 126 3.00 -10.82 15.27
C LYS A 126 2.30 -11.80 16.20
N ARG A 127 0.96 -11.87 16.19
CA ARG A 127 0.21 -12.84 17.00
C ARG A 127 0.47 -14.28 16.57
N SER A 128 0.53 -14.53 15.27
CA SER A 128 0.65 -15.86 14.68
C SER A 128 2.08 -16.42 14.73
N THR A 129 3.10 -15.58 14.56
CA THR A 129 4.50 -16.02 14.43
C THR A 129 5.43 -15.52 15.54
N GLY A 130 5.00 -14.53 16.32
CA GLY A 130 5.87 -13.80 17.26
C GLY A 130 6.76 -12.75 16.59
N THR A 131 6.83 -12.70 15.25
CA THR A 131 7.66 -11.76 14.49
C THR A 131 6.95 -10.42 14.30
N GLN A 132 7.60 -9.32 14.67
CA GLN A 132 7.07 -7.98 14.40
C GLN A 132 7.63 -7.47 13.07
N ILE A 133 6.74 -7.29 12.10
CA ILE A 133 7.11 -6.82 10.75
C ILE A 133 6.92 -5.32 10.55
N LEU A 134 6.27 -4.64 11.49
CA LEU A 134 6.06 -3.19 11.45
C LEU A 134 6.81 -2.52 12.62
N CYS A 135 7.72 -1.65 12.24
CA CYS A 135 8.35 -0.63 13.05
C CYS A 135 7.71 0.71 12.63
#